data_AF-A0A938SRM1-F1
#
_entry.id   AF-A0A938SRM1-F1
#
_cell.length_a   1.000
_cell.length_b   1.000
_cell.length_c   1.000
_cell.angle_alpha   90.00
_cell.angle_beta   90.00
_cell.angle_gamma   90.00
#
_symmetry.space_group_name_H-M   'P 1'
#
loop_
_entity.id
_entity.type
_entity.pdbx_description
1 polymer ?
#
loop_
_entity_poly.entity_id
_entity_poly.type
_entity_poly.pdbx_seq_one_letter_code
_entity_poly.pdbx_strand_id
1 'polypeptide(L)'
;MKRRLGVVIFSVLALCCQSGCRHHYGPRSIAADRIPYSQAIAQSWKEQTLLNIVKLRYMDTPFFIDVPQIASGYTIQGTAAAGGGIYPPVNPQSSFAQQLGATLSLQGGYQDRPTISYVPQTSSQFIMNLTQPINPGSVLFLLQSGYPADIVFGLTVDSINGVRNQSVSGGELRPADPAFPEIVASIRKAQISGHVGIRVDREKDKNGVAFFFHDENIDPELADA
;
A
#
# COMPACT_ATOMS: atom_id res chain seq x y z
N MET A 1 -24.15 45.48 42.16
CA MET A 1 -23.08 44.66 41.53
C MET A 1 -23.49 43.21 41.21
N LYS A 2 -24.24 42.50 42.07
CA LYS A 2 -24.60 41.07 41.89
C LYS A 2 -25.41 40.75 40.60
N ARG A 3 -26.33 41.64 40.15
CA ARG A 3 -27.10 41.45 38.90
C ARG A 3 -26.25 41.55 37.62
N ARG A 4 -25.17 42.33 37.62
CA ARG A 4 -24.28 42.47 36.44
C ARG A 4 -23.36 41.24 36.29
N LEU A 5 -22.96 40.62 37.41
CA LEU A 5 -22.13 39.42 37.41
C LEU A 5 -22.85 38.20 36.82
N GLY A 6 -24.14 38.01 37.14
CA GLY A 6 -24.95 36.91 36.61
C GLY A 6 -25.20 37.00 35.09
N VAL A 7 -25.37 38.22 34.56
CA VAL A 7 -25.55 38.44 33.11
C VAL A 7 -24.25 38.13 32.35
N VAL A 8 -23.09 38.50 32.93
CA VAL A 8 -21.78 38.20 32.33
C VAL A 8 -21.52 36.69 32.28
N ILE A 9 -21.79 35.96 33.36
CA ILE A 9 -21.62 34.49 33.40
C ILE A 9 -22.54 33.79 32.38
N PHE A 10 -23.79 34.24 32.27
CA PHE A 10 -24.73 33.67 31.30
C PHE A 10 -24.30 33.94 29.85
N SER A 11 -23.76 35.13 29.57
CA SER A 11 -23.22 35.47 28.24
C SER A 11 -21.97 34.65 27.86
N VAL A 12 -21.08 34.38 28.82
CA VAL A 12 -19.88 33.56 28.59
C VAL A 12 -20.23 32.09 28.35
N LEU A 13 -21.21 31.55 29.07
CA LEU A 13 -21.70 30.18 28.88
C LEU A 13 -22.44 30.03 27.53
N ALA A 14 -23.22 31.03 27.13
CA ALA A 14 -23.88 31.07 25.84
C ALA A 14 -22.88 31.18 24.66
N LEU A 15 -21.74 31.85 24.87
CA LEU A 15 -20.67 31.94 23.87
C LEU A 15 -19.89 30.62 23.75
N CYS A 16 -19.66 29.90 24.85
CA CYS A 16 -19.02 28.57 24.83
C CYS A 16 -19.91 27.46 24.22
N CYS A 17 -21.22 27.53 24.37
CA CYS A 17 -22.12 26.55 23.74
C CYS A 17 -22.14 26.67 22.20
N GLN A 18 -21.85 27.86 21.66
CA GLN A 18 -21.83 28.09 20.22
C GLN A 18 -20.57 27.55 19.53
N SER A 19 -19.46 27.36 20.25
CA SER A 19 -18.22 26.78 19.70
C SER A 19 -18.15 25.25 19.74
N GLY A 20 -18.99 24.58 20.55
CA GLY A 20 -18.97 23.12 20.71
C GLY A 20 -19.75 22.31 19.67
N CYS A 21 -20.84 22.86 19.12
CA CYS A 21 -21.77 22.07 18.27
C CYS A 21 -21.44 22.10 16.76
N ARG A 22 -20.35 22.75 16.34
CA ARG A 22 -19.98 22.91 14.93
C ARG A 22 -18.71 22.20 14.51
N HIS A 23 -18.05 21.45 15.41
CA HIS A 23 -16.87 20.69 15.02
C HIS A 23 -17.29 19.42 14.26
N HIS A 24 -17.46 19.59 12.95
CA HIS A 24 -17.68 18.51 12.01
C HIS A 24 -16.37 17.71 11.87
N TYR A 25 -16.11 16.82 12.84
CA TYR A 25 -15.10 15.77 12.71
C TYR A 25 -15.60 14.77 11.66
N GLY A 26 -15.39 15.13 10.40
CA GLY A 26 -15.79 14.37 9.21
C GLY A 26 -14.57 13.96 8.36
N PRO A 27 -14.63 13.98 7.01
CA PRO A 27 -13.70 13.35 6.05
C PRO A 27 -12.18 13.57 6.24
N ARG A 28 -11.78 14.49 7.12
CA ARG A 28 -10.39 14.73 7.49
C ARG A 28 -9.75 13.58 8.28
N SER A 29 -10.50 12.84 9.10
CA SER A 29 -9.95 11.66 9.79
C SER A 29 -9.54 10.56 8.78
N ILE A 30 -10.40 10.28 7.80
CA ILE A 30 -10.14 9.32 6.72
C ILE A 30 -8.89 9.73 5.91
N ALA A 31 -8.77 11.01 5.58
CA ALA A 31 -7.61 11.53 4.84
C ALA A 31 -6.31 11.43 5.64
N ALA A 32 -6.36 11.64 6.96
CA ALA A 32 -5.21 11.51 7.85
C ALA A 32 -4.75 10.04 7.98
N ASP A 33 -5.68 9.09 8.06
CA ASP A 33 -5.37 7.69 8.31
C ASP A 33 -4.90 6.93 7.04
N ARG A 34 -5.25 7.40 5.84
CA ARG A 34 -4.94 6.70 4.59
C ARG A 34 -3.44 6.47 4.36
N ILE A 35 -2.60 7.45 4.68
CA ILE A 35 -1.15 7.36 4.41
C ILE A 35 -0.46 6.40 5.40
N PRO A 36 -0.68 6.48 6.73
CA PRO A 36 -0.15 5.48 7.66
C PRO A 36 -0.58 4.05 7.32
N TYR A 37 -1.86 3.83 6.96
CA TYR A 37 -2.33 2.50 6.58
C TYR A 37 -1.66 1.99 5.30
N SER A 38 -1.55 2.81 4.25
CA SER A 38 -0.90 2.37 3.01
C SER A 38 0.59 2.05 3.22
N GLN A 39 1.27 2.81 4.08
CA GLN A 39 2.66 2.54 4.45
C GLN A 39 2.79 1.22 5.24
N ALA A 40 1.90 0.97 6.21
CA ALA A 40 1.91 -0.27 6.99
C ALA A 40 1.64 -1.50 6.11
N ILE A 41 0.69 -1.42 5.18
CA ILE A 41 0.42 -2.49 4.21
C ILE A 41 1.63 -2.72 3.31
N ALA A 42 2.23 -1.66 2.76
CA ALA A 42 3.40 -1.76 1.90
C ALA A 42 4.60 -2.39 2.64
N GLN A 43 4.79 -2.05 3.92
CA GLN A 43 5.85 -2.62 4.74
C GLN A 43 5.59 -4.12 5.03
N SER A 44 4.36 -4.48 5.41
CA SER A 44 3.98 -5.88 5.59
C SER A 44 4.17 -6.70 4.32
N TRP A 45 3.85 -6.13 3.15
CA TRP A 45 4.02 -6.81 1.87
C TRP A 45 5.50 -7.08 1.54
N LYS A 46 6.40 -6.14 1.84
CA LYS A 46 7.85 -6.35 1.72
C LYS A 46 8.34 -7.45 2.65
N GLU A 47 7.90 -7.45 3.90
CA GLU A 47 8.29 -8.47 4.89
C GLU A 47 7.77 -9.86 4.51
N GLN A 48 6.52 -9.96 4.04
CA GLN A 48 5.96 -11.21 3.51
C GLN A 48 6.74 -11.71 2.29
N THR A 49 7.10 -10.81 1.36
CA THR A 49 7.90 -11.16 0.18
C THR A 49 9.28 -11.67 0.56
N LEU A 50 9.97 -10.97 1.48
CA LEU A 50 11.28 -11.36 1.98
C LEU A 50 11.23 -12.74 2.67
N LEU A 51 10.23 -12.94 3.52
CA LEU A 51 10.02 -14.21 4.20
C LEU A 51 9.74 -15.34 3.19
N ASN A 52 8.95 -15.08 2.15
CA ASN A 52 8.66 -16.05 1.11
C ASN A 52 9.90 -16.40 0.26
N ILE A 53 10.80 -15.45 0.00
CA ILE A 53 12.10 -15.75 -0.63
C ILE A 53 12.92 -16.72 0.24
N VAL A 54 12.96 -16.50 1.55
CA VAL A 54 13.67 -17.39 2.48
C VAL A 54 12.98 -18.77 2.55
N LYS A 55 11.65 -18.82 2.61
CA LYS A 55 10.88 -20.07 2.58
C LYS A 55 11.20 -20.89 1.34
N LEU A 56 11.21 -20.26 0.16
CA LEU A 56 11.57 -20.91 -1.10
C LEU A 56 12.99 -21.49 -1.06
N ARG A 57 13.95 -20.78 -0.45
CA ARG A 57 15.32 -21.30 -0.26
C ARG A 57 15.36 -22.56 0.62
N TYR A 58 14.48 -22.66 1.60
CA TYR A 58 14.37 -23.83 2.48
C TYR A 58 13.28 -24.81 2.06
N MET A 59 12.80 -24.75 0.81
CA MET A 59 11.77 -25.63 0.26
C MET A 59 10.44 -25.60 1.05
N ASP A 60 10.16 -24.51 1.76
CA ASP A 60 8.88 -24.26 2.41
C ASP A 60 7.91 -23.56 1.43
N THR A 61 6.61 -23.80 1.62
CA THR A 61 5.57 -23.27 0.73
C THR A 61 5.40 -21.77 0.97
N PRO A 62 5.55 -20.92 -0.07
CA PRO A 62 5.28 -19.49 0.06
C PRO A 62 3.78 -19.25 0.25
N PHE A 63 3.42 -18.27 1.09
CA PHE A 63 2.02 -17.87 1.28
C PHE A 63 1.90 -16.36 1.35
N PHE A 64 0.82 -15.81 0.82
CA PHE A 64 0.54 -14.38 0.88
C PHE A 64 -0.82 -14.14 1.52
N ILE A 65 -0.93 -13.07 2.31
CA ILE A 65 -2.20 -12.59 2.85
C ILE A 65 -2.40 -11.16 2.35
N ASP A 66 -3.54 -10.94 1.71
CA ASP A 66 -3.93 -9.63 1.19
C ASP A 66 -4.98 -8.97 2.09
N VAL A 67 -5.02 -7.64 2.06
CA VAL A 67 -5.98 -6.80 2.78
C VAL A 67 -6.85 -6.06 1.76
N PRO A 68 -7.90 -6.72 1.22
CA PRO A 68 -8.72 -6.12 0.16
C PRO A 68 -9.60 -4.98 0.67
N GLN A 69 -9.96 -4.97 1.95
CA GLN A 69 -10.88 -3.99 2.52
C GLN A 69 -10.51 -3.63 3.96
N ILE A 70 -10.48 -2.32 4.22
CA ILE A 70 -10.41 -1.72 5.55
C ILE A 70 -11.68 -0.91 5.73
N ALA A 71 -12.50 -1.28 6.70
CA ALA A 71 -13.71 -0.54 7.07
C ALA A 71 -13.50 0.09 8.45
N SER A 72 -13.44 1.42 8.52
CA SER A 72 -13.35 2.13 9.81
C SER A 72 -14.71 2.71 10.23
N GLY A 73 -15.11 2.44 11.47
CA GLY A 73 -16.27 3.04 12.11
C GLY A 73 -15.85 4.02 13.20
N TYR A 74 -16.08 5.31 12.99
CA TYR A 74 -15.83 6.36 13.98
C TYR A 74 -17.13 6.65 14.75
N THR A 75 -17.09 6.49 16.08
CA THR A 75 -18.21 6.88 16.94
C THR A 75 -17.74 7.88 17.98
N ILE A 76 -18.44 9.01 18.06
CA ILE A 76 -18.23 10.02 19.09
C ILE A 76 -19.45 9.97 20.00
N GLN A 77 -19.27 9.56 21.25
CA GLN A 77 -20.32 9.65 22.26
C GLN A 77 -20.04 10.88 23.13
N GLY A 78 -20.87 11.92 22.99
CA GLY A 78 -20.88 13.08 23.88
C GLY A 78 -22.16 13.06 24.69
N THR A 79 -22.06 12.86 26.00
CA THR A 79 -23.21 13.00 26.91
C THR A 79 -23.01 14.24 27.75
N ALA A 80 -23.90 15.22 27.57
CA ALA A 80 -24.00 16.39 28.43
C ALA A 80 -25.29 16.26 29.24
N ALA A 81 -25.17 16.00 30.54
CA ALA A 81 -26.33 15.95 31.44
C ALA A 81 -26.26 17.13 32.42
N ALA A 82 -27.30 17.97 32.37
CA ALA A 82 -27.53 19.07 33.29
C ALA A 82 -28.69 18.67 34.21
N GLY A 83 -28.40 18.55 35.50
CA GLY A 83 -29.37 18.24 36.55
C GLY A 83 -29.53 19.43 37.48
N GLY A 84 -30.77 19.81 37.78
CA GLY A 84 -31.10 20.84 38.77
C GLY A 84 -32.09 20.27 39.78
N GLY A 85 -31.74 20.30 41.06
CA GLY A 85 -32.58 19.82 42.15
C GLY A 85 -32.55 20.75 43.35
N ILE A 86 -33.68 20.85 44.06
CA ILE A 86 -33.75 21.52 45.36
C ILE A 86 -33.59 20.43 46.41
N TYR A 87 -32.46 20.44 47.13
CA TYR A 87 -32.17 19.43 48.14
C TYR A 87 -32.55 19.95 49.54
N PRO A 88 -33.11 19.10 50.42
CA PRO A 88 -33.40 19.48 51.80
C PRO A 88 -32.15 20.03 52.50
N PRO A 89 -32.29 21.06 53.35
CA PRO A 89 -31.15 21.67 54.03
C PRO A 89 -30.49 20.66 54.97
N VAL A 90 -29.22 20.32 54.70
CA VAL A 90 -28.43 19.41 55.55
C VAL A 90 -27.95 20.10 56.84
N ASN A 91 -28.15 21.41 56.97
CA ASN A 91 -27.74 22.22 58.12
C ASN A 91 -28.68 23.44 58.27
N PRO A 92 -29.07 23.89 59.49
CA PRO A 92 -30.03 24.99 59.70
C PRO A 92 -29.59 26.36 59.17
N GLN A 93 -28.31 26.51 58.78
CA GLN A 93 -27.74 27.74 58.21
C GLN A 93 -27.48 27.67 56.70
N SER A 94 -27.96 26.65 55.98
CA SER A 94 -27.74 26.56 54.53
C SER A 94 -28.50 27.67 53.79
N SER A 95 -27.79 28.46 52.97
CA SER A 95 -28.43 29.48 52.13
C SER A 95 -29.18 28.84 50.96
N PHE A 96 -30.15 29.57 50.38
CA PHE A 96 -30.89 29.15 49.19
C PHE A 96 -29.98 28.72 48.02
N ALA A 97 -28.79 29.32 47.91
CA ALA A 97 -27.80 28.96 46.90
C ALA A 97 -27.16 27.57 47.12
N GLN A 98 -27.11 27.07 48.35
CA GLN A 98 -26.64 25.71 48.65
C GLN A 98 -27.74 24.65 48.53
N GLN A 99 -29.02 25.03 48.63
CA GLN A 99 -30.14 24.15 48.30
C GLN A 99 -30.31 23.94 46.80
N LEU A 100 -29.90 24.93 45.99
CA LEU A 100 -29.93 24.88 44.54
C LEU A 100 -28.73 24.06 44.01
N GLY A 101 -28.89 22.74 43.98
CA GLY A 101 -27.88 21.85 43.42
C GLY A 101 -27.96 21.84 41.89
N ALA A 102 -27.05 22.58 41.23
CA ALA A 102 -26.85 22.50 39.79
C ALA A 102 -25.64 21.60 39.50
N THR A 103 -25.85 20.46 38.86
CA THR A 103 -24.79 19.56 38.43
C THR A 103 -24.68 19.59 36.91
N LEU A 104 -23.49 19.90 36.41
CA LEU A 104 -23.16 19.77 35.00
C LEU A 104 -22.16 18.62 34.85
N SER A 105 -22.57 17.55 34.18
CA SER A 105 -21.70 16.44 33.82
C SER A 105 -21.43 16.47 32.31
N LEU A 106 -20.15 16.47 31.96
CA LEU A 106 -19.68 16.41 30.59
C LEU A 106 -18.86 15.12 30.47
N GLN A 107 -19.35 14.17 29.70
CA GLN A 107 -18.63 12.94 29.39
C GLN A 107 -18.45 12.84 27.88
N GLY A 108 -17.20 12.88 27.42
CA GLY A 108 -16.83 12.73 26.02
C GLY A 108 -16.02 11.45 25.82
N GLY A 109 -16.44 10.61 24.88
CA GLY A 109 -15.73 9.43 24.42
C GLY A 109 -15.51 9.50 22.91
N TYR A 110 -14.26 9.27 22.50
CA TYR A 110 -13.90 9.04 21.10
C TYR A 110 -13.55 7.56 20.94
N GLN A 111 -14.29 6.84 20.10
CA GLN A 111 -14.04 5.43 19.83
C GLN A 111 -13.93 5.19 18.32
N ASP A 112 -12.78 4.68 17.91
CA ASP A 112 -12.48 4.24 16.56
C ASP A 112 -12.42 2.69 16.53
N ARG A 113 -13.17 2.06 15.62
CA ARG A 113 -13.23 0.60 15.43
C ARG A 113 -12.93 0.23 13.98
N PRO A 114 -11.64 0.10 13.60
CA PRO A 114 -11.27 -0.41 12.30
C PRO A 114 -11.49 -1.93 12.23
N THR A 115 -12.24 -2.37 11.22
CA THR A 115 -12.37 -3.76 10.82
C THR A 115 -11.48 -4.00 9.61
N ILE A 116 -10.46 -4.85 9.77
CA ILE A 116 -9.52 -5.23 8.71
C ILE A 116 -9.86 -6.65 8.27
N SER A 117 -10.21 -6.82 6.99
CA SER A 117 -10.46 -8.14 6.42
C SER A 117 -9.20 -8.68 5.77
N TYR A 118 -8.81 -9.89 6.13
CA TYR A 118 -7.66 -10.60 5.56
C TYR A 118 -8.14 -11.71 4.62
N VAL A 119 -7.64 -11.75 3.40
CA VAL A 119 -7.93 -12.83 2.45
C VAL A 119 -6.63 -13.54 2.10
N PRO A 120 -6.50 -14.84 2.43
CA PRO A 120 -5.32 -15.61 2.04
C PRO A 120 -5.31 -15.80 0.52
N GLN A 121 -4.17 -15.53 -0.11
CA GLN A 121 -3.96 -15.71 -1.54
C GLN A 121 -3.53 -17.16 -1.87
N THR A 122 -3.87 -18.14 -1.03
CA THR A 122 -3.46 -19.55 -1.15
C THR A 122 -4.31 -20.36 -2.13
N SER A 123 -4.93 -19.70 -3.11
CA SER A 123 -5.81 -20.37 -4.06
C SER A 123 -5.02 -21.19 -5.09
N SER A 124 -5.65 -22.20 -5.69
CA SER A 124 -5.07 -22.97 -6.81
C SER A 124 -4.58 -22.06 -7.96
N GLN A 125 -5.23 -20.92 -8.16
CA GLN A 125 -4.83 -19.88 -9.12
C GLN A 125 -3.44 -19.31 -8.82
N PHE A 126 -3.08 -19.12 -7.54
CA PHE A 126 -1.76 -18.61 -7.16
C PHE A 126 -0.65 -19.60 -7.52
N ILE A 127 -0.85 -20.89 -7.23
CA ILE A 127 0.11 -21.95 -7.58
C ILE A 127 0.22 -22.11 -9.10
N MET A 128 -0.90 -22.04 -9.82
CA MET A 128 -0.91 -22.03 -11.28
C MET A 128 -0.10 -20.85 -11.83
N ASN A 129 -0.33 -19.64 -11.33
CA ASN A 129 0.40 -18.44 -11.75
C ASN A 129 1.90 -18.51 -11.40
N LEU A 130 2.28 -19.16 -10.31
CA LEU A 130 3.68 -19.35 -9.92
C LEU A 130 4.40 -20.37 -10.82
N THR A 131 3.67 -21.34 -11.35
CA THR A 131 4.23 -22.43 -12.17
C THR A 131 4.17 -22.10 -13.68
N GLN A 132 3.28 -21.19 -14.08
CA GLN A 132 3.11 -20.82 -15.48
C GLN A 132 4.31 -20.00 -15.97
N PRO A 133 4.88 -20.34 -17.14
CA PRO A 133 5.95 -19.55 -17.73
C PRO A 133 5.48 -18.13 -18.05
N ILE A 134 6.40 -17.18 -17.89
CA ILE A 134 6.16 -15.77 -18.21
C ILE A 134 5.87 -15.64 -19.70
N ASN A 135 4.84 -14.87 -20.05
CA ASN A 135 4.52 -14.61 -21.45
C ASN A 135 5.66 -13.79 -22.10
N PRO A 136 6.25 -14.24 -23.22
CA PRO A 136 7.34 -13.53 -23.88
C PRO A 136 6.95 -12.11 -24.33
N GLY A 137 5.67 -11.89 -24.66
CA GLY A 137 5.15 -10.56 -24.96
C GLY A 137 5.30 -9.60 -23.78
N SER A 138 5.03 -10.05 -22.55
CA SER A 138 5.18 -9.22 -21.35
C SER A 138 6.63 -8.83 -21.09
N VAL A 139 7.58 -9.76 -21.30
CA VAL A 139 9.03 -9.49 -21.18
C VAL A 139 9.45 -8.41 -22.18
N LEU A 140 9.00 -8.53 -23.42
CA LEU A 140 9.36 -7.60 -24.48
C LEU A 140 8.67 -6.24 -24.29
N PHE A 141 7.43 -6.19 -23.79
CA PHE A 141 6.80 -4.95 -23.37
C PHE A 141 7.59 -4.21 -22.28
N LEU A 142 8.20 -4.92 -21.32
CA LEU A 142 9.06 -4.29 -20.31
C LEU A 142 10.28 -3.62 -20.95
N LEU A 143 10.92 -4.28 -21.92
CA LEU A 143 12.03 -3.69 -22.67
C LEU A 143 11.60 -2.43 -23.43
N GLN A 144 10.44 -2.48 -24.10
CA GLN A 144 9.90 -1.33 -24.81
C GLN A 144 9.59 -0.15 -23.89
N SER A 145 9.12 -0.43 -22.66
CA SER A 145 8.86 0.62 -21.66
C SER A 145 10.12 1.26 -21.07
N GLY A 146 11.31 0.84 -21.51
CA GLY A 146 12.58 1.44 -21.13
C GLY A 146 13.26 0.74 -19.94
N TYR A 147 12.76 -0.42 -19.51
CA TYR A 147 13.52 -1.22 -18.53
C TYR A 147 14.79 -1.77 -19.18
N PRO A 148 15.91 -1.79 -18.45
CA PRO A 148 17.20 -2.13 -19.02
C PRO A 148 17.25 -3.63 -19.36
N ALA A 149 17.68 -3.94 -20.58
CA ALA A 149 17.64 -5.29 -21.14
C ALA A 149 18.46 -6.32 -20.36
N ASP A 150 19.58 -5.91 -19.74
CA ASP A 150 20.42 -6.75 -18.87
C ASP A 150 19.68 -7.30 -17.66
N ILE A 151 18.91 -6.46 -16.98
CA ILE A 151 18.11 -6.88 -15.84
C ILE A 151 16.93 -7.74 -16.31
N VAL A 152 16.22 -7.30 -17.35
CA VAL A 152 15.02 -8.01 -17.81
C VAL A 152 15.35 -9.40 -18.34
N PHE A 153 16.27 -9.52 -19.29
CA PHE A 153 16.66 -10.83 -19.83
C PHE A 153 17.39 -11.68 -18.81
N GLY A 154 18.24 -11.08 -17.97
CA GLY A 154 18.93 -11.77 -16.89
C GLY A 154 18.01 -12.39 -15.83
N LEU A 155 16.80 -11.87 -15.66
CA LEU A 155 15.81 -12.41 -14.71
C LEU A 155 14.75 -13.31 -15.36
N THR A 156 14.46 -13.13 -16.65
CA THR A 156 13.28 -13.74 -17.29
C THR A 156 13.61 -14.88 -18.26
N VAL A 157 14.85 -14.98 -18.74
CA VAL A 157 15.25 -15.94 -19.78
C VAL A 157 16.30 -16.90 -19.25
N ASP A 158 16.12 -18.20 -19.50
CA ASP A 158 17.08 -19.25 -19.13
C ASP A 158 18.22 -19.40 -20.14
N SER A 159 17.95 -19.19 -21.43
CA SER A 159 18.99 -19.17 -22.48
C SER A 159 18.59 -18.35 -23.69
N ILE A 160 19.59 -17.76 -24.36
CA ILE A 160 19.45 -17.06 -25.64
C ILE A 160 20.29 -17.82 -26.66
N ASN A 161 19.63 -18.39 -27.68
CA ASN A 161 20.31 -19.11 -28.76
C ASN A 161 21.31 -20.19 -28.28
N GLY A 162 20.96 -20.91 -27.20
CA GLY A 162 21.82 -21.94 -26.60
C GLY A 162 22.85 -21.42 -25.58
N VAL A 163 23.10 -20.11 -25.53
CA VAL A 163 23.92 -19.47 -24.50
C VAL A 163 23.11 -19.35 -23.22
N ARG A 164 23.58 -19.99 -22.15
CA ARG A 164 22.81 -20.15 -20.90
C ARG A 164 23.03 -18.99 -19.95
N ASN A 165 21.92 -18.53 -19.36
CA ASN A 165 21.92 -17.62 -18.24
C ASN A 165 22.32 -18.35 -16.95
N GLN A 166 22.61 -17.61 -15.89
CA GLN A 166 22.67 -18.15 -14.54
C GLN A 166 21.30 -18.73 -14.18
N SER A 167 21.30 -19.94 -13.64
CA SER A 167 20.07 -20.55 -13.16
C SER A 167 20.32 -21.31 -11.87
N VAL A 168 19.29 -21.39 -11.04
CA VAL A 168 19.32 -22.19 -9.81
C VAL A 168 18.50 -23.44 -10.09
N SER A 169 19.17 -24.59 -10.14
CA SER A 169 18.53 -25.88 -10.39
C SER A 169 18.90 -26.84 -9.28
N GLY A 170 17.90 -27.48 -8.67
CA GLY A 170 18.13 -28.42 -7.56
C GLY A 170 18.78 -27.81 -6.32
N GLY A 171 18.70 -26.49 -6.13
CA GLY A 171 19.35 -25.79 -5.02
C GLY A 171 20.83 -25.44 -5.25
N GLU A 172 21.39 -25.81 -6.41
CA GLU A 172 22.74 -25.42 -6.82
C GLU A 172 22.69 -24.26 -7.80
N LEU A 173 23.63 -23.31 -7.62
CA LEU A 173 23.83 -22.22 -8.57
C LEU A 173 24.62 -22.74 -9.76
N ARG A 174 24.01 -22.72 -10.94
CA ARG A 174 24.70 -22.98 -12.20
C ARG A 174 25.23 -21.64 -12.74
N PRO A 175 26.55 -21.49 -12.94
CA PRO A 175 27.10 -20.25 -13.48
C PRO A 175 26.60 -20.03 -14.92
N ALA A 176 26.43 -18.76 -15.28
CA ALA A 176 26.15 -18.36 -16.65
C ALA A 176 27.33 -18.70 -17.57
N ASP A 177 27.02 -18.90 -18.85
CA ASP A 177 28.04 -18.91 -19.89
C ASP A 177 28.69 -17.51 -19.98
N PRO A 178 30.03 -17.38 -20.09
CA PRO A 178 30.70 -16.08 -20.25
C PRO A 178 30.12 -15.20 -21.36
N ALA A 179 29.58 -15.80 -22.44
CA ALA A 179 28.99 -15.06 -23.54
C ALA A 179 27.61 -14.44 -23.21
N PHE A 180 26.90 -14.95 -22.20
CA PHE A 180 25.56 -14.45 -21.85
C PHE A 180 25.56 -12.97 -21.42
N PRO A 181 26.35 -12.54 -20.42
CA PRO A 181 26.37 -11.14 -20.01
C PRO A 181 26.84 -10.20 -21.14
N GLU A 182 27.71 -10.66 -22.04
CA GLU A 182 28.17 -9.89 -23.20
C GLU A 182 27.01 -9.64 -24.19
N ILE A 183 26.26 -10.68 -24.55
CA ILE A 183 25.09 -10.57 -25.44
C ILE A 183 24.10 -9.55 -24.87
N VAL A 184 23.75 -9.69 -23.59
CA VAL A 184 22.72 -8.83 -23.02
C VAL A 184 23.22 -7.40 -22.81
N ALA A 185 24.52 -7.20 -22.55
CA ALA A 185 25.13 -5.87 -22.56
C ALA A 185 25.08 -5.22 -23.94
N SER A 186 25.33 -5.96 -25.01
CA SER A 186 25.19 -5.46 -26.39
C SER A 186 23.75 -5.09 -26.73
N ILE A 187 22.77 -5.91 -26.31
CA ILE A 187 21.34 -5.57 -26.47
C ILE A 187 20.99 -4.29 -25.69
N ARG A 188 21.53 -4.12 -24.47
CA ARG A 188 21.34 -2.90 -23.69
C ARG A 188 21.96 -1.68 -24.38
N LYS A 189 23.16 -1.79 -24.96
CA LYS A 189 23.77 -0.72 -25.75
C LYS A 189 22.88 -0.33 -26.94
N ALA A 190 22.39 -1.31 -27.68
CA ALA A 190 21.46 -1.10 -28.79
C ALA A 190 20.12 -0.47 -28.35
N GLN A 191 19.64 -0.79 -27.15
CA GLN A 191 18.45 -0.18 -26.56
C GLN A 191 18.68 1.31 -26.24
N ILE A 192 19.85 1.64 -25.67
CA ILE A 192 20.22 3.02 -25.33
C ILE A 192 20.43 3.89 -26.58
N SER A 193 20.98 3.31 -27.64
CA SER A 193 21.17 4.00 -28.93
C SER A 193 19.87 4.20 -29.71
N GLY A 194 18.73 3.68 -29.22
CA GLY A 194 17.43 3.82 -29.87
C GLY A 194 17.24 2.93 -31.10
N HIS A 195 18.11 1.95 -31.32
CA HIS A 195 18.05 1.05 -32.49
C HIS A 195 17.18 -0.19 -32.25
N VAL A 196 16.57 -0.32 -31.08
CA VAL A 196 15.75 -1.48 -30.71
C VAL A 196 14.25 -1.19 -30.91
N GLY A 197 13.59 -2.00 -31.74
CA GLY A 197 12.14 -2.02 -31.91
C GLY A 197 11.55 -3.39 -31.57
N ILE A 198 10.30 -3.43 -31.11
CA ILE A 198 9.61 -4.66 -30.76
C ILE A 198 8.31 -4.75 -31.56
N ARG A 199 8.16 -5.82 -32.33
CA ARG A 199 6.96 -6.11 -33.10
C ARG A 199 6.35 -7.42 -32.61
N VAL A 200 5.20 -7.33 -31.95
CA VAL A 200 4.41 -8.50 -31.59
C VAL A 200 3.64 -8.95 -32.82
N ASP A 201 3.98 -10.11 -33.38
CA ASP A 201 3.26 -10.68 -34.51
C ASP A 201 2.30 -11.77 -34.01
N ARG A 202 1.01 -11.44 -33.96
CA ARG A 202 -0.02 -12.39 -33.54
C ARG A 202 -0.48 -13.18 -34.75
N GLU A 203 0.27 -14.22 -35.10
CA GLU A 203 -0.23 -15.23 -36.03
C GLU A 203 -1.11 -16.25 -35.29
N LYS A 204 -2.16 -16.74 -35.98
CA LYS A 204 -3.40 -17.37 -35.47
C LYS A 204 -3.29 -18.52 -34.45
N ASP A 205 -2.10 -18.99 -34.08
CA ASP A 205 -1.95 -20.00 -33.01
C ASP A 205 -0.57 -20.00 -32.34
N LYS A 206 0.26 -18.96 -32.56
CA LYS A 206 1.57 -18.81 -31.93
C LYS A 206 1.76 -17.35 -31.57
N ASN A 207 1.92 -17.07 -30.28
CA ASN A 207 2.36 -15.75 -29.81
C ASN A 207 3.83 -15.57 -30.20
N GLY A 208 4.08 -15.31 -31.48
CA GLY A 208 5.39 -14.90 -31.98
C GLY A 208 5.62 -13.46 -31.58
N VAL A 209 6.74 -13.19 -30.91
CA VAL A 209 7.16 -11.81 -30.71
C VAL A 209 8.50 -11.65 -31.39
N ALA A 210 8.54 -10.75 -32.37
CA ALA A 210 9.73 -10.43 -33.11
C ALA A 210 10.39 -9.20 -32.46
N PHE A 211 11.58 -9.41 -31.92
CA PHE A 211 12.48 -8.34 -31.54
C PHE A 211 13.33 -7.99 -32.76
N PHE A 212 13.39 -6.72 -33.15
CA PHE A 212 14.11 -6.30 -34.35
C PHE A 212 15.02 -5.09 -34.06
N PHE A 213 16.16 -5.08 -34.72
CA PHE A 213 17.09 -3.96 -34.70
C PHE A 213 16.85 -3.13 -35.96
N HIS A 214 16.81 -1.80 -35.83
CA HIS A 214 16.80 -0.89 -36.97
C HIS A 214 18.24 -0.72 -37.47
N ASP A 215 18.46 -1.09 -38.73
CA ASP A 215 19.78 -1.20 -39.37
C ASP A 215 20.35 0.14 -39.89
N GLU A 216 19.58 1.24 -39.85
CA GLU A 216 19.99 2.45 -40.58
C GLU A 216 21.21 3.19 -40.00
N ASN A 217 21.72 2.85 -38.81
CA ASN A 217 22.97 3.41 -38.24
C ASN A 217 23.52 2.55 -37.08
N ILE A 218 23.81 1.26 -37.29
CA ILE A 218 24.48 0.46 -36.26
C ILE A 218 25.91 0.99 -36.09
N ASP A 219 26.24 1.46 -34.88
CA ASP A 219 27.60 1.86 -34.49
C ASP A 219 28.56 0.69 -34.80
N PRO A 220 29.66 0.86 -35.56
CA PRO A 220 30.53 -0.24 -35.98
C PRO A 220 31.04 -1.13 -34.84
N GLU A 221 31.08 -0.63 -33.60
CA GLU A 221 31.40 -1.45 -32.41
C GLU A 221 30.36 -2.56 -32.09
N LEU A 222 29.13 -2.46 -32.60
CA LEU A 222 28.08 -3.46 -32.40
C LEU A 222 28.02 -4.51 -33.51
N ALA A 223 28.71 -4.30 -34.65
CA ALA A 223 28.73 -5.23 -35.77
C ALA A 223 29.77 -6.36 -35.62
N ASP A 224 30.76 -6.16 -34.76
CA ASP A 224 31.90 -7.06 -34.55
C ASP A 224 31.81 -7.91 -33.27
N ALA A 225 30.67 -7.89 -32.55
CA ALA A 225 30.43 -8.60 -31.29
C ALA A 225 29.56 -9.86 -31.45
#